data_AF-A0A1E4B368-F1
#
_entry.id   AF-A0A1E4B368-F1
#
_cell.length_a   1.000
_cell.length_b   1.000
_cell.length_c   1.000
_cell.angle_alpha   90.00
_cell.angle_beta   90.00
_cell.angle_gamma   90.00
#
_symmetry.space_group_name_H-M   'P 1'
#
loop_
_entity.id
_entity.type
_entity.pdbx_description
1 polymer ?
#
loop_
_entity_poly.entity_id
_entity_poly.type
_entity_poly.pdbx_seq_one_letter_code
_entity_poly.pdbx_strand_id
1 'polypeptide(L)'
;MKAQVIPLLALGATLAGCGDSATAARSPSDDDARLHAAAAAGATVALEDAASRAAPALGDRAVGATLTASLGDLAAAIRRGDGLAALHASHQARLTLAAYAARASRDDASDRDVIAMALDGADRLLTPAAATP
;
A
#
# COMPACT_ATOMS: atom_id res chain seq x y z
N MET A 1 -27.21 17.44 18.15
CA MET A 1 -26.18 16.39 17.93
C MET A 1 -25.05 17.05 17.15
N LYS A 2 -23.92 17.36 17.80
CA LYS A 2 -22.82 18.12 17.21
C LYS A 2 -21.79 17.14 16.65
N ALA A 3 -21.61 17.12 15.33
CA ALA A 3 -20.51 16.42 14.68
C ALA A 3 -19.21 17.17 14.99
N GLN A 4 -18.31 16.54 15.74
CA GLN A 4 -16.96 17.04 15.96
C GLN A 4 -16.12 16.70 14.72
N VAL A 5 -15.79 17.73 13.95
CA VAL A 5 -14.82 17.68 12.86
C VAL A 5 -13.43 17.56 13.50
N ILE A 6 -12.76 16.43 13.30
CA ILE A 6 -11.36 16.25 13.67
C ILE A 6 -10.52 17.03 12.66
N PRO A 7 -9.76 18.06 13.06
CA PRO A 7 -8.93 18.80 12.13
C PRO A 7 -7.69 17.96 11.78
N LEU A 8 -7.55 17.66 10.50
CA LEU A 8 -6.39 17.06 9.78
C LEU A 8 -5.08 17.87 9.89
N LEU A 9 -4.91 18.68 10.94
CA LEU A 9 -3.80 19.62 11.15
C LEU A 9 -2.71 19.12 12.10
N ALA A 10 -2.83 17.89 12.63
CA ALA A 10 -1.86 17.33 13.57
C ALA A 10 -0.76 16.46 12.93
N LEU A 11 -0.81 16.18 11.62
CA LEU A 11 0.24 15.38 10.94
C LEU A 11 1.42 16.21 10.40
N GLY A 12 1.42 17.53 10.58
CA GLY A 12 2.47 18.43 10.08
C GLY A 12 3.45 18.99 11.14
N ALA A 13 3.32 18.61 12.41
CA ALA A 13 3.96 19.31 13.53
C ALA A 13 5.01 18.48 14.32
N THR A 14 5.61 17.45 13.72
CA THR A 14 6.76 16.72 14.29
C THR A 14 8.06 17.03 13.53
N LEU A 15 8.24 18.26 13.06
CA LEU A 15 9.46 18.71 12.38
C LEU A 15 10.18 19.90 13.06
N ALA A 16 9.85 20.23 14.31
CA ALA A 16 10.50 21.33 15.03
C ALA A 16 10.75 20.99 16.50
N GLY A 17 11.53 19.93 16.74
CA GLY A 17 12.15 19.66 18.02
C GLY A 17 13.67 19.77 17.89
N CYS A 18 14.19 20.98 18.07
CA CYS A 18 15.62 21.28 18.14
C CYS A 18 16.21 20.57 19.36
N GLY A 19 16.92 19.47 19.12
CA GLY A 19 17.73 18.75 20.09
C GLY A 19 19.16 18.65 19.57
N ASP A 20 20.00 19.56 20.04
CA ASP A 20 21.44 19.56 19.82
C ASP A 20 22.04 18.30 20.47
N SER A 21 22.62 17.42 19.66
CA SER A 21 23.80 16.56 19.96
C SER A 21 23.82 15.32 19.05
N ALA A 22 24.99 15.10 18.45
CA ALA A 22 25.38 13.95 17.62
C ALA A 22 24.81 13.92 16.19
N THR A 23 25.48 14.65 15.29
CA THR A 23 25.85 14.11 13.97
C THR A 23 26.75 12.88 14.16
N ALA A 24 26.20 11.80 14.75
CA ALA A 24 26.75 10.48 14.54
C ALA A 24 26.68 10.25 13.02
N ALA A 25 27.80 9.86 12.42
CA ALA A 25 27.88 9.52 11.01
C ALA A 25 26.73 8.57 10.66
N ARG A 26 25.69 9.10 10.00
CA ARG A 26 24.54 8.30 9.58
C ARG A 26 25.08 7.33 8.55
N SER A 27 25.00 6.05 8.85
CA SER A 27 25.47 5.04 7.91
C SER A 27 24.49 4.99 6.73
N PRO A 28 24.98 4.80 5.49
CA PRO A 28 24.13 4.64 4.31
C PRO A 28 23.01 3.58 4.52
N SER A 29 23.31 2.54 5.31
CA SER A 29 22.36 1.50 5.71
C SER A 29 21.14 2.01 6.48
N ASP A 30 21.29 3.04 7.31
CA ASP A 30 20.20 3.60 8.12
C ASP A 30 19.27 4.47 7.25
N ASP A 31 19.84 5.18 6.28
CA ASP A 31 19.07 5.96 5.31
C ASP A 31 18.33 5.03 4.34
N ASP A 32 18.95 3.95 3.87
CA ASP A 32 18.30 2.92 3.05
C ASP A 32 17.16 2.22 3.79
N ALA A 33 17.35 1.87 5.07
CA ALA A 33 16.30 1.29 5.89
C ALA A 33 15.12 2.25 6.09
N ARG A 34 15.38 3.55 6.26
CA ARG A 34 14.34 4.59 6.36
C ARG A 34 13.60 4.80 5.05
N LEU A 35 14.31 4.83 3.93
CA LEU A 35 13.72 4.93 2.60
C LEU A 35 12.82 3.71 2.33
N HIS A 36 13.28 2.51 2.67
CA HIS A 36 12.48 1.29 2.54
C HIS A 36 11.24 1.33 3.44
N ALA A 37 11.37 1.77 4.70
CA ALA A 37 10.23 1.91 5.61
C ALA A 37 9.21 2.96 5.13
N ALA A 38 9.68 4.10 4.61
CA ALA A 38 8.81 5.13 4.02
C ALA A 38 8.10 4.61 2.77
N ALA A 39 8.79 3.85 1.92
CA ALA A 39 8.21 3.26 0.73
C ALA A 39 7.19 2.17 1.08
N ALA A 40 7.46 1.34 2.09
CA ALA A 40 6.52 0.37 2.65
C ALA A 40 5.25 1.06 3.19
N ALA A 41 5.40 2.15 3.94
CA ALA A 41 4.28 2.94 4.42
C ALA A 41 3.46 3.51 3.25
N GLY A 42 4.12 4.10 2.24
CA GLY A 42 3.46 4.61 1.04
C GLY A 42 2.66 3.55 0.28
N ALA A 43 3.23 2.35 0.10
CA ALA A 43 2.52 1.24 -0.53
C ALA A 43 1.34 0.75 0.29
N THR A 44 1.45 0.70 1.63
CA THR A 44 0.31 0.32 2.47
C THR A 44 -0.86 1.29 2.34
N VAL A 45 -0.60 2.60 2.26
CA VAL A 45 -1.64 3.62 2.02
C VAL A 45 -2.28 3.45 0.65
N ALA A 46 -1.48 3.20 -0.40
CA ALA A 46 -1.99 2.96 -1.75
C ALA A 46 -2.87 1.70 -1.83
N LEU A 47 -2.50 0.64 -1.11
CA LEU A 47 -3.29 -0.59 -1.04
C LEU A 47 -4.60 -0.41 -0.26
N GLU A 48 -4.61 0.41 0.80
CA GLU A 48 -5.82 0.76 1.54
C GLU A 48 -6.79 1.62 0.71
N ASP A 49 -6.27 2.56 -0.08
CA ASP A 49 -7.07 3.32 -1.06
C ASP A 49 -7.64 2.39 -2.14
N ALA A 50 -6.81 1.51 -2.72
CA ALA A 50 -7.24 0.51 -3.70
C ALA A 50 -8.32 -0.43 -3.15
N ALA A 51 -8.18 -0.88 -1.90
CA ALA A 51 -9.15 -1.72 -1.21
C ALA A 51 -10.49 -1.00 -0.99
N SER A 52 -10.45 0.30 -0.69
CA SER A 52 -11.64 1.14 -0.51
C SER A 52 -12.41 1.37 -1.82
N ARG A 53 -11.71 1.37 -2.95
CA ARG A 53 -12.29 1.47 -4.30
C ARG A 53 -12.82 0.13 -4.82
N ALA A 54 -12.16 -0.97 -4.46
CA ALA A 54 -12.56 -2.32 -4.86
C ALA A 54 -13.97 -2.70 -4.32
N ALA A 55 -14.32 -2.31 -3.10
CA ALA A 55 -15.61 -2.68 -2.50
C ALA A 55 -16.85 -2.13 -3.26
N PRO A 56 -16.89 -0.84 -3.66
CA PRO A 56 -18.01 -0.30 -4.45
C PRO A 56 -17.91 -0.54 -5.96
N ALA A 57 -16.70 -0.58 -6.55
CA ALA A 57 -16.52 -0.63 -8.00
C ALA A 57 -16.89 -1.98 -8.63
N LEU A 58 -16.78 -3.08 -7.88
CA LEU A 58 -16.77 -4.40 -8.52
C LEU A 58 -18.15 -4.95 -8.89
N GLY A 59 -19.27 -4.36 -8.43
CA GLY A 59 -20.64 -4.79 -8.75
C GLY A 59 -21.04 -6.20 -8.23
N ASP A 60 -20.13 -7.17 -8.34
CA ASP A 60 -20.09 -8.46 -7.68
C ASP A 60 -19.44 -8.31 -6.29
N ARG A 61 -20.31 -8.30 -5.26
CA ARG A 61 -19.90 -8.13 -3.87
C ARG A 61 -18.93 -9.21 -3.39
N ALA A 62 -18.97 -10.43 -3.94
CA ALA A 62 -18.10 -11.50 -3.51
C ALA A 62 -16.66 -11.27 -3.99
N VAL A 63 -16.50 -10.95 -5.28
CA VAL A 63 -15.18 -10.63 -5.86
C VAL A 63 -14.59 -9.38 -5.22
N GLY A 64 -15.43 -8.35 -4.98
CA GLY A 64 -15.01 -7.15 -4.27
C GLY A 64 -14.51 -7.43 -2.86
N ALA A 65 -15.25 -8.23 -2.08
CA ALA A 65 -14.81 -8.62 -0.74
C ALA A 65 -13.49 -9.42 -0.76
N THR A 66 -13.33 -10.35 -1.71
CA THR A 66 -12.08 -11.13 -1.85
C THR A 66 -10.90 -10.24 -2.22
N LEU A 67 -11.08 -9.27 -3.11
CA LEU A 67 -10.02 -8.35 -3.50
C LEU A 67 -9.64 -7.41 -2.35
N THR A 68 -10.62 -6.83 -1.67
CA THR A 68 -10.40 -6.01 -0.46
C THR A 68 -9.64 -6.78 0.62
N ALA A 69 -10.03 -8.04 0.89
CA ALA A 69 -9.33 -8.89 1.84
C ALA A 69 -7.87 -9.14 1.43
N SER A 70 -7.64 -9.50 0.17
CA SER A 70 -6.29 -9.80 -0.34
C SER A 70 -5.38 -8.57 -0.32
N LEU A 71 -5.90 -7.37 -0.63
CA LEU A 71 -5.16 -6.11 -0.52
C LEU A 71 -4.85 -5.75 0.94
N GLY A 72 -5.78 -6.00 1.86
CA GLY A 72 -5.58 -5.83 3.29
C GLY A 72 -4.49 -6.77 3.85
N ASP A 73 -4.52 -8.04 3.44
CA ASP A 73 -3.52 -9.04 3.82
C ASP A 73 -2.13 -8.68 3.29
N LEU A 74 -2.05 -8.17 2.06
CA LEU A 74 -0.82 -7.65 1.47
C LEU A 74 -0.26 -6.48 2.27
N ALA A 75 -1.09 -5.47 2.57
CA ALA A 75 -0.67 -4.33 3.37
C ALA A 75 -0.21 -4.75 4.77
N ALA A 76 -0.90 -5.71 5.39
CA ALA A 76 -0.51 -6.25 6.68
C ALA A 76 0.81 -7.03 6.63
N ALA A 77 1.05 -7.81 5.57
CA ALA A 77 2.30 -8.53 5.36
C ALA A 77 3.48 -7.59 5.13
N ILE A 78 3.30 -6.53 4.31
CA ILE A 78 4.31 -5.48 4.11
C ILE A 78 4.65 -4.78 5.44
N ARG A 79 3.64 -4.41 6.24
CA ARG A 79 3.88 -3.80 7.58
C ARG A 79 4.66 -4.70 8.53
N ARG A 80 4.49 -6.02 8.42
CA ARG A 80 5.22 -7.01 9.24
C ARG A 80 6.60 -7.34 8.68
N GLY A 81 6.94 -6.90 7.47
CA GLY A 81 8.15 -7.31 6.77
C GLY A 81 8.14 -8.78 6.33
N ASP A 82 6.95 -9.40 6.22
CA ASP A 82 6.81 -10.79 5.81
C ASP A 82 6.69 -10.87 4.28
N GLY A 83 7.84 -10.98 3.61
CA GLY A 83 7.93 -10.99 2.15
C GLY A 83 7.20 -12.17 1.50
N LEU A 84 7.20 -13.36 2.11
CA LEU A 84 6.52 -14.54 1.54
C LEU A 84 5.00 -14.40 1.63
N ALA A 85 4.49 -13.96 2.78
CA ALA A 85 3.06 -13.67 2.91
C ALA A 85 2.62 -12.54 1.98
N ALA A 86 3.47 -11.52 1.79
CA ALA A 86 3.20 -10.41 0.88
C ALA A 86 3.18 -10.89 -0.58
N LEU A 87 4.13 -11.71 -1.02
CA LEU A 87 4.11 -12.27 -2.38
C LEU A 87 2.87 -13.14 -2.64
N HIS A 88 2.47 -13.96 -1.66
CA HIS A 88 1.25 -14.77 -1.77
C HIS A 88 0.02 -13.86 -1.90
N ALA A 89 -0.13 -12.88 -1.01
CA ALA A 89 -1.27 -11.96 -1.03
C ALA A 89 -1.33 -11.13 -2.32
N SER A 90 -0.17 -10.66 -2.82
CA SER A 90 -0.07 -9.97 -4.11
C SER A 90 -0.51 -10.87 -5.27
N HIS A 91 -0.03 -12.12 -5.31
CA HIS A 91 -0.42 -13.08 -6.33
C HIS A 91 -1.93 -13.36 -6.31
N GLN A 92 -2.51 -13.57 -5.13
CA GLN A 92 -3.94 -13.80 -4.97
C GLN A 92 -4.78 -12.58 -5.39
N ALA A 93 -4.35 -11.37 -5.04
CA ALA A 93 -5.01 -10.13 -5.46
C ALA A 93 -5.01 -9.98 -7.00
N ARG A 94 -3.87 -10.29 -7.65
CA ARG A 94 -3.76 -10.26 -9.12
C ARG A 94 -4.66 -11.28 -9.81
N LEU A 95 -4.73 -12.52 -9.30
CA LEU A 95 -5.63 -13.55 -9.84
C LEU A 95 -7.10 -13.11 -9.73
N THR A 96 -7.48 -12.54 -8.58
CA THR A 96 -8.83 -12.03 -8.33
C THR A 96 -9.16 -10.87 -9.27
N LEU A 97 -8.23 -9.93 -9.45
CA LEU A 97 -8.36 -8.79 -10.37
C LEU A 97 -8.48 -9.23 -11.83
N ALA A 98 -7.70 -10.22 -12.26
CA ALA A 98 -7.74 -10.75 -13.62
C ALA A 98 -9.07 -11.47 -13.91
N ALA A 99 -9.56 -12.27 -12.96
CA ALA A 99 -10.87 -12.92 -13.06
C ALA A 99 -12.01 -11.90 -13.17
N TYR A 100 -11.87 -10.76 -12.49
CA TYR A 100 -12.80 -9.65 -12.60
C TYR A 100 -12.70 -8.90 -13.92
N ALA A 101 -11.49 -8.60 -14.41
CA ALA A 101 -11.26 -7.83 -15.62
C ALA A 101 -11.91 -8.44 -16.87
N ALA A 102 -12.11 -9.77 -16.88
CA ALA A 102 -12.84 -10.48 -17.93
C ALA A 102 -14.37 -10.19 -17.94
N ARG A 103 -14.91 -9.61 -16.88
CA ARG A 103 -16.35 -9.36 -16.65
C ARG A 103 -16.71 -7.87 -16.46
N ALA A 104 -15.71 -7.01 -16.33
CA ALA A 104 -15.86 -5.61 -15.95
C ALA A 104 -16.46 -4.73 -17.07
N SER A 105 -17.26 -3.73 -16.69
CA SER A 105 -17.78 -2.70 -17.59
C SER A 105 -16.72 -1.61 -17.88
N ARG A 106 -17.01 -0.67 -18.79
CA ARG A 106 -16.08 0.44 -19.12
C ARG A 106 -15.80 1.37 -17.94
N ASP A 107 -16.78 1.59 -17.07
CA ASP A 107 -16.65 2.50 -15.92
C ASP A 107 -15.76 1.87 -14.82
N ASP A 108 -15.69 0.54 -14.77
CA ASP A 108 -14.87 -0.23 -13.82
C ASP A 108 -13.38 -0.25 -14.19
N ALA A 109 -13.03 0.19 -15.41
CA ALA A 109 -11.65 0.15 -15.90
C ALA A 109 -10.73 1.12 -15.14
N SER A 110 -11.23 2.28 -14.73
CA SER A 110 -10.43 3.29 -14.03
C SER A 110 -10.02 2.82 -12.63
N ASP A 111 -10.94 2.26 -11.85
CA ASP A 111 -10.63 1.75 -10.51
C ASP A 111 -9.75 0.51 -10.57
N ARG A 112 -9.97 -0.36 -11.58
CA ARG A 112 -9.08 -1.49 -11.85
C ARG A 112 -7.64 -1.05 -12.11
N ASP A 113 -7.43 -0.01 -12.90
CA ASP A 113 -6.10 0.48 -13.23
C ASP A 113 -5.40 1.08 -11.99
N VAL A 114 -6.14 1.74 -11.09
CA VAL A 114 -5.62 2.19 -9.78
C VAL A 114 -5.20 1.00 -8.91
N ILE A 115 -6.02 -0.04 -8.83
CA ILE A 115 -5.70 -1.26 -8.07
C ILE A 115 -4.46 -1.95 -8.66
N ALA A 116 -4.37 -2.05 -9.99
CA ALA A 116 -3.21 -2.64 -10.66
C ALA A 116 -1.93 -1.84 -10.37
N MET A 117 -2.01 -0.50 -10.39
CA MET A 117 -0.88 0.38 -10.07
C MET A 117 -0.41 0.22 -8.62
N ALA A 118 -1.34 0.05 -7.67
CA ALA A 118 -0.99 -0.19 -6.27
C ALA A 118 -0.29 -1.55 -6.08
N LEU A 119 -0.75 -2.60 -6.79
CA LEU A 119 -0.11 -3.92 -6.79
C LEU A 119 1.29 -3.88 -7.42
N ASP A 120 1.47 -3.17 -8.54
CA ASP A 120 2.79 -2.99 -9.15
C ASP A 120 3.75 -2.22 -8.22
N GLY A 121 3.25 -1.21 -7.50
CA GLY A 121 4.01 -0.50 -6.48
C GLY A 121 4.46 -1.41 -5.33
N ALA A 122 3.56 -2.26 -4.83
CA ALA A 122 3.87 -3.25 -3.81
C ALA A 122 4.91 -4.27 -4.29
N ASP A 123 4.77 -4.80 -5.50
CA ASP A 123 5.71 -5.79 -6.04
C ASP A 123 7.11 -5.22 -6.25
N ARG A 124 7.24 -3.94 -6.62
CA ARG A 124 8.54 -3.26 -6.69
C ARG A 124 9.23 -3.13 -5.34
N LEU A 125 8.48 -3.12 -4.24
CA LEU A 125 9.03 -3.15 -2.88
C LEU A 125 9.41 -4.55 -2.41
N LEU A 126 8.67 -5.56 -2.88
CA LEU A 126 8.90 -6.96 -2.55
C LEU A 126 10.01 -7.59 -3.41
N THR A 127 10.20 -7.09 -4.63
CA THR A 127 11.35 -7.46 -5.44
C THR A 127 12.57 -6.91 -4.72
N PRO A 128 13.53 -7.75 -4.30
CA PRO A 128 14.75 -7.26 -3.70
C PRO A 128 15.36 -6.22 -4.64
N ALA A 129 15.93 -5.15 -4.09
CA ALA A 129 16.74 -4.18 -4.82
C ALA A 129 18.01 -4.86 -5.36
N ALA A 130 17.84 -5.81 -6.29
CA ALA A 130 18.87 -6.53 -7.00
C ALA A 130 19.22 -5.72 -8.26
N ALA A 131 19.70 -4.49 -8.07
CA ALA A 131 20.34 -3.70 -9.11
C ALA A 131 21.07 -2.50 -8.50
N THR A 132 21.97 -2.73 -7.55
CA THR A 132 23.14 -1.87 -7.38
C THR A 132 24.36 -2.64 -7.87
N PRO A 133 24.80 -2.46 -9.12
CA PRO A 133 26.14 -2.85 -9.52
C PRO A 133 27.20 -2.05 -8.76
#